data_AF-A0A942QQ67-F1
#
_entry.id   AF-A0A942QQ67-F1
#
_cell.length_a   1.000
_cell.length_b   1.000
_cell.length_c   1.000
_cell.angle_alpha   90.00
_cell.angle_beta   90.00
_cell.angle_gamma   90.00
#
_symmetry.space_group_name_H-M   'P 1'
#
loop_
_entity.id
_entity.type
_entity.pdbx_description
1 polymer ?
#
loop_
_entity_poly.entity_id
_entity_poly.type
_entity_poly.pdbx_seq_one_letter_code
_entity_poly.pdbx_strand_id
1 'polypeptide(L)'
;MSEPNTEPRVLPEPGGPPKGSIWVRGLMMLIFAILIGLAQTVLHALTVVQFVLMVFDKGKPNAQIASFGTSLGGWLAKAAAFQTAQSEAKPWPFEA
;
A
#
# COMPACT_ATOMS: atom_id res chain seq x y z
N MET A 1 -49.63 -39.22 -5.34
CA MET A 1 -48.60 -39.04 -6.38
C MET A 1 -48.40 -37.54 -6.52
N SER A 2 -47.44 -36.98 -5.78
CA SER A 2 -47.19 -35.53 -5.80
C SER A 2 -46.14 -35.26 -6.87
N GLU A 3 -46.48 -34.48 -7.90
CA GLU A 3 -45.52 -34.10 -8.93
C GLU A 3 -44.33 -33.37 -8.29
N PRO A 4 -43.07 -33.78 -8.55
CA PRO A 4 -41.92 -33.07 -8.03
C PRO A 4 -41.83 -31.72 -8.77
N ASN A 5 -41.99 -30.65 -8.01
CA ASN A 5 -41.81 -29.25 -8.42
C ASN A 5 -40.60 -29.11 -9.36
N THR A 6 -40.87 -28.98 -10.67
CA THR A 6 -39.85 -28.80 -11.71
C THR A 6 -39.69 -27.31 -11.96
N GLU A 7 -39.15 -26.60 -10.98
CA GLU A 7 -38.65 -25.25 -11.24
C GLU A 7 -37.40 -25.39 -12.13
N PRO A 8 -37.35 -24.71 -13.29
CA PRO A 8 -36.16 -24.70 -14.13
C PRO A 8 -34.97 -24.22 -13.29
N ARG A 9 -33.96 -25.07 -13.12
CA ARG A 9 -32.74 -24.74 -12.39
C ARG A 9 -31.98 -23.67 -13.18
N VAL A 10 -32.20 -22.41 -12.84
CA VAL A 10 -31.47 -21.28 -13.42
C VAL A 10 -30.00 -21.47 -13.10
N LEU A 11 -29.20 -21.88 -14.09
CA LEU A 11 -27.76 -22.03 -13.92
C LEU A 11 -27.17 -20.64 -13.76
N PRO A 12 -26.29 -20.40 -12.76
CA PRO A 12 -25.57 -19.14 -12.68
C PRO A 12 -24.80 -18.92 -13.99
N GLU A 13 -25.02 -17.79 -14.65
CA GLU A 13 -24.31 -17.44 -15.88
C GLU A 13 -22.78 -17.52 -15.66
N PRO A 14 -22.06 -18.35 -16.43
CA PRO A 14 -20.61 -18.44 -16.32
C PRO A 14 -20.01 -17.24 -17.05
N GLY A 15 -19.53 -16.25 -16.29
CA GLY A 15 -18.64 -15.22 -16.83
C GLY A 15 -19.17 -13.79 -16.84
N GLY A 16 -19.88 -13.37 -15.79
CA GLY A 16 -19.90 -11.94 -15.48
C GLY A 16 -18.45 -11.46 -15.31
N PRO A 17 -17.94 -10.50 -16.12
CA PRO A 17 -16.57 -10.04 -15.97
C PRO A 17 -16.40 -9.52 -14.54
N PRO A 18 -15.31 -9.88 -13.83
CA PRO A 18 -15.07 -9.40 -12.48
C PRO A 18 -15.13 -7.88 -12.51
N LYS A 19 -16.12 -7.31 -11.82
CA LYS A 19 -16.42 -5.87 -11.84
C LYS A 19 -15.45 -5.15 -10.88
N GLY A 20 -14.18 -5.20 -11.22
CA GLY A 20 -13.08 -4.47 -10.62
C GLY A 20 -12.08 -4.18 -11.72
N SER A 21 -12.04 -2.95 -12.21
CA SER A 21 -11.23 -2.58 -13.36
C SER A 21 -9.75 -2.80 -13.01
N ILE A 22 -9.15 -3.88 -13.54
CA ILE A 22 -7.72 -4.22 -13.35
C ILE A 22 -6.80 -3.03 -13.69
N TRP A 23 -7.26 -2.18 -14.61
CA TRP A 23 -6.63 -0.91 -14.98
C TRP A 23 -6.60 0.10 -13.84
N VAL A 24 -7.66 0.20 -13.03
CA VAL A 24 -7.69 1.06 -11.83
C VAL A 24 -6.68 0.56 -10.80
N ARG A 25 -6.55 -0.76 -10.65
CA ARG A 25 -5.53 -1.37 -9.78
C ARG A 25 -4.12 -1.07 -10.29
N GLY A 26 -3.88 -1.17 -11.61
CA GLY A 26 -2.61 -0.79 -12.24
C GLY A 26 -2.25 0.70 -12.04
N LEU A 27 -3.23 1.60 -12.20
CA LEU A 27 -3.04 3.03 -11.94
C LEU A 27 -2.68 3.29 -10.48
N MET A 28 -3.36 2.63 -9.54
CA MET A 28 -3.03 2.74 -8.11
C MET A 28 -1.62 2.20 -7.82
N MET A 29 -1.22 1.07 -8.40
CA MET A 29 0.14 0.54 -8.27
C MET A 29 1.19 1.52 -8.78
N LEU A 30 0.96 2.21 -9.90
CA LEU A 30 1.88 3.22 -10.42
C LEU A 30 2.00 4.43 -9.48
N ILE A 31 0.87 4.92 -8.96
CA ILE A 31 0.85 6.01 -7.96
C ILE A 31 1.64 5.59 -6.72
N PHE A 32 1.36 4.42 -6.15
CA PHE A 32 2.09 3.91 -4.98
C PHE A 32 3.58 3.69 -5.27
N ALA A 33 3.95 3.21 -6.46
CA ALA A 33 5.36 3.10 -6.84
C ALA A 33 6.07 4.46 -6.82
N ILE A 34 5.41 5.53 -7.32
CA ILE A 34 5.93 6.89 -7.26
C ILE A 34 6.04 7.38 -5.80
N LEU A 35 5.02 7.16 -4.98
CA LEU A 35 5.04 7.57 -3.56
C LEU A 35 6.13 6.82 -2.79
N ILE A 36 6.33 5.52 -3.04
CA ILE A 36 7.43 4.73 -2.44
C ILE A 36 8.77 5.31 -2.87
N GLY A 37 8.96 5.63 -4.15
CA GLY A 37 10.20 6.26 -4.64
C GLY A 37 10.47 7.62 -3.98
N LEU A 38 9.43 8.43 -3.80
CA LEU A 38 9.53 9.71 -3.09
C LEU A 38 9.89 9.49 -1.61
N ALA A 39 9.23 8.55 -0.94
CA ALA A 39 9.52 8.19 0.44
C ALA A 39 10.96 7.69 0.61
N GLN A 40 11.47 6.86 -0.31
CA GLN A 40 12.87 6.43 -0.32
C GLN A 40 13.83 7.61 -0.49
N THR A 41 13.52 8.54 -1.39
CA THR A 41 14.34 9.75 -1.59
C THR A 41 14.40 10.60 -0.32
N VAL A 42 13.25 10.80 0.34
CA VAL A 42 13.14 11.50 1.62
C VAL A 42 13.91 10.76 2.71
N LEU A 43 13.81 9.42 2.77
CA LEU A 43 14.55 8.58 3.71
C LEU A 43 16.06 8.78 3.52
N HIS A 44 16.58 8.70 2.30
CA HIS A 44 17.99 8.95 2.02
C HIS A 44 18.43 10.35 2.45
N ALA A 45 17.64 11.38 2.15
CA ALA A 45 17.93 12.73 2.59
C ALA A 45 17.98 12.84 4.13
N LEU A 46 17.01 12.25 4.83
CA LEU A 46 16.98 12.21 6.30
C LEU A 46 18.16 11.44 6.88
N THR A 47 18.57 10.33 6.27
CA THR A 47 19.76 9.57 6.69
C THR A 47 21.02 10.43 6.60
N VAL A 48 21.19 11.19 5.51
CA VAL A 48 22.32 12.12 5.36
C VAL A 48 22.26 13.22 6.42
N VAL A 49 21.09 13.85 6.62
CA VAL A 49 20.93 14.90 7.64
C VAL A 49 21.20 14.35 9.05
N GLN A 50 20.65 13.17 9.39
CA GLN A 50 20.88 12.52 10.68
C GLN A 50 22.36 12.23 10.90
N PHE A 51 23.05 11.71 9.87
CA PHE A 51 24.48 11.43 9.94
C PHE A 51 25.29 12.71 10.17
N VAL A 52 24.98 13.79 9.45
CA VAL A 52 25.63 15.09 9.64
C VAL A 52 25.39 15.62 11.06
N LEU A 53 24.16 15.56 11.57
CA LEU A 53 23.85 15.97 12.95
C LEU A 53 24.59 15.11 13.98
N MET A 54 24.68 13.80 13.78
CA MET A 54 25.45 12.91 14.64
C MET A 54 26.95 13.26 14.65
N VAL A 55 27.53 13.68 13.52
CA VAL A 55 28.92 14.14 13.46
C VAL A 55 29.12 15.39 14.33
N PHE A 56 28.19 16.34 14.29
CA PHE A 56 28.29 17.58 15.08
C PHE A 56 27.92 17.40 16.56
N ASP A 57 27.01 16.48 16.88
CA ASP A 57 26.43 16.31 18.22
C ASP A 57 27.01 15.10 18.99
N LYS A 58 28.26 14.74 18.70
CA LYS A 58 29.01 13.64 19.34
C LYS A 58 28.29 12.28 19.31
N GLY A 59 27.65 11.98 18.17
CA GLY A 59 26.95 10.72 17.95
C GLY A 59 25.53 10.67 18.51
N LYS A 60 24.99 11.77 19.05
CA LYS A 60 23.59 11.81 19.49
C LYS A 60 22.64 11.89 18.29
N PRO A 61 21.72 10.93 18.12
CA PRO A 61 20.69 11.02 17.08
C PRO A 61 19.67 12.10 17.44
N ASN A 62 19.21 12.84 16.42
CA ASN A 62 18.08 13.74 16.60
C ASN A 62 16.78 12.91 16.72
N ALA A 63 16.08 13.05 17.86
CA ALA A 63 14.87 12.31 18.17
C ALA A 63 13.73 12.59 17.16
N GLN A 64 13.65 13.81 16.63
CA GLN A 64 12.62 14.17 15.65
C GLN A 64 12.81 13.40 14.34
N ILE A 65 14.03 13.38 13.78
CA ILE A 65 14.34 12.63 12.55
C ILE A 65 14.13 11.13 12.73
N ALA A 66 14.52 10.58 13.90
CA ALA A 66 14.31 9.17 14.21
C ALA A 66 12.81 8.79 14.30
N SER A 67 12.00 9.65 14.94
CA SER A 67 10.55 9.45 15.04
C SER A 67 9.88 9.51 13.67
N PHE A 68 10.27 10.46 12.81
CA PHE A 68 9.75 10.57 11.45
C PHE A 68 10.13 9.35 10.60
N GLY A 69 11.39 8.89 10.67
CA GLY A 69 11.84 7.70 9.96
C GLY A 69 11.06 6.44 10.35
N THR A 70 10.71 6.30 11.63
CA THR A 70 9.85 5.21 12.12
C THR A 70 8.45 5.25 11.48
N SER A 71 7.82 6.42 11.47
CA SER A 71 6.50 6.62 10.84
C SER A 71 6.54 6.35 9.34
N LEU A 72 7.57 6.85 8.64
CA LEU A 72 7.76 6.65 7.21
C LEU A 72 7.98 5.17 6.86
N GLY A 73 8.81 4.46 7.63
CA GLY A 73 9.04 3.02 7.46
C GLY A 73 7.77 2.20 7.68
N GLY A 74 6.98 2.56 8.69
CA GLY A 74 5.68 1.93 8.96
C GLY A 74 4.64 2.18 7.85
N TRP A 75 4.74 3.28 7.12
CA TRP A 75 3.95 3.53 5.91
C TRP A 75 4.48 2.75 4.71
N LEU A 76 5.81 2.72 4.50
CA LEU A 76 6.47 1.99 3.42
C LEU A 76 6.11 0.50 3.42
N ALA A 77 6.08 -0.13 4.61
CA ALA A 77 5.68 -1.52 4.77
C ALA A 77 4.23 -1.77 4.32
N LYS A 78 3.30 -0.86 4.64
CA LYS A 78 1.90 -0.95 4.20
C LYS A 78 1.76 -0.74 2.71
N ALA A 79 2.46 0.25 2.15
CA ALA A 79 2.48 0.52 0.72
C ALA A 79 3.02 -0.67 -0.08
N ALA A 80 4.11 -1.28 0.38
CA ALA A 80 4.67 -2.49 -0.22
C ALA A 80 3.65 -3.66 -0.18
N ALA A 81 2.98 -3.88 0.95
CA ALA A 81 1.97 -4.94 1.07
C ALA A 81 0.77 -4.74 0.09
N PHE A 82 0.34 -3.50 -0.13
CA PHE A 82 -0.67 -3.18 -1.15
C PHE A 82 -0.15 -3.47 -2.57
N GLN A 83 1.09 -3.08 -2.84
CA GLN A 83 1.72 -3.23 -4.15
C GLN A 83 1.99 -4.70 -4.52
N THR A 84 2.28 -5.55 -3.53
CA THR A 84 2.45 -7.00 -3.74
C THR A 84 1.14 -7.78 -3.64
N ALA A 85 -0.01 -7.11 -3.65
CA ALA A 85 -1.33 -7.74 -3.52
C ALA A 85 -1.54 -8.53 -2.22
N GLN A 86 -0.68 -8.35 -1.21
CA GLN A 86 -0.80 -9.03 0.08
C GLN A 86 -1.93 -8.44 0.92
N SER A 87 -2.23 -7.16 0.72
CA SER A 87 -3.35 -6.49 1.35
C SER A 87 -4.14 -5.70 0.32
N GLU A 88 -5.47 -5.82 0.34
CA GLU A 88 -6.37 -4.97 -0.44
C GLU A 88 -6.69 -3.66 0.29
N ALA A 89 -6.25 -3.51 1.55
CA ALA A 89 -6.38 -2.27 2.30
C ALA A 89 -5.48 -1.19 1.68
N LYS A 90 -6.11 -0.10 1.26
CA LYS A 90 -5.49 0.99 0.51
C LYS A 90 -4.75 1.89 1.50
N PRO A 91 -3.41 1.97 1.46
CA PRO A 91 -2.66 2.79 2.41
C PRO A 91 -3.02 4.28 2.29
N TRP A 92 -2.88 5.02 3.38
CA TRP A 92 -2.87 6.48 3.38
C TRP A 92 -2.09 7.04 2.17
N PRO A 93 -2.59 8.06 1.45
CA PRO A 93 -3.69 8.99 1.78
C PRO A 93 -5.09 8.58 1.30
N PHE A 94 -5.27 7.39 0.71
CA PHE A 94 -6.54 7.01 0.06
C PHE A 94 -7.41 6.08 0.92
N GLU A 95 -7.21 6.06 2.24
CA GLU A 95 -8.09 5.38 3.19
C GLU A 95 -9.47 6.03 3.07
N ALA A 96 -10.47 5.29 2.57
CA ALA A 96 -11.86 5.72 2.42
C ALA A 96 -12.78 4.63 2.97
#